data_AF-A0A7C1VT18-F1
#
_entry.id   AF-A0A7C1VT18-F1
#
_cell.length_a   1.000
_cell.length_b   1.000
_cell.length_c   1.000
_cell.angle_alpha   90.00
_cell.angle_beta   90.00
_cell.angle_gamma   90.00
#
_symmetry.space_group_name_H-M   'P 1'
#
loop_
_entity.id
_entity.type
_entity.pdbx_description
1 polymer ?
#
loop_
_entity_poly.entity_id
_entity_poly.type
_entity_poly.pdbx_seq_one_letter_code
_entity_poly.pdbx_strand_id
1 'polypeptide(L)' 'MQNKKTTSIIPIIIIISLSITLLTPIYTANASLTKSWAKEYNGGESDKAYAVAVDSQNNIIITGFTEIGGNKAYYT' A
#
# COMPACT_ATOMS: atom_id res chain seq x y z
N MET A 1 22.76 4.42 -59.70
CA MET A 1 22.86 3.72 -58.41
C MET A 1 22.01 4.48 -57.40
N GLN A 2 20.97 3.86 -56.81
CA GLN A 2 20.11 4.52 -55.84
C GLN A 2 20.73 4.42 -54.44
N ASN A 3 21.02 5.56 -53.81
CA ASN A 3 21.46 5.61 -52.42
C ASN A 3 20.28 5.22 -51.51
N LYS A 4 20.31 3.99 -50.97
CA LYS A 4 19.37 3.57 -49.93
C LYS A 4 19.68 4.38 -48.67
N LYS A 5 18.81 5.34 -48.32
CA LYS A 5 18.90 6.07 -47.05
C LYS A 5 18.63 5.08 -45.92
N THR A 6 19.63 4.83 -45.08
CA THR A 6 19.48 4.03 -43.86
C THR A 6 19.05 4.95 -42.72
N THR A 7 17.94 4.63 -42.06
CA THR A 7 17.45 5.38 -40.90
C THR A 7 18.10 4.85 -39.62
N SER A 8 18.61 5.74 -38.77
CA SER A 8 19.24 5.37 -37.50
C SER A 8 18.23 4.85 -36.48
N ILE A 9 18.59 3.78 -35.76
CA ILE A 9 17.75 3.10 -34.76
C ILE A 9 17.93 3.65 -33.32
N ILE A 10 18.99 4.43 -33.08
CA ILE A 10 19.31 5.02 -31.77
C ILE A 10 18.13 5.78 -31.14
N PRO A 11 17.40 6.67 -31.84
CA PRO A 11 16.29 7.41 -31.22
C PRO A 11 15.14 6.49 -30.78
N ILE A 12 14.92 5.38 -31.49
CA ILE A 12 13.86 4.42 -31.18
C ILE A 12 14.17 3.70 -29.86
N ILE A 13 15.43 3.29 -29.66
CA ILE A 13 15.88 2.60 -28.44
C ILE A 13 15.72 3.50 -27.21
N ILE A 14 16.03 4.80 -27.34
CA ILE A 14 15.88 5.78 -26.26
C ILE A 14 14.41 5.94 -25.88
N ILE A 15 13.51 6.06 -26.86
CA ILE A 15 12.07 6.21 -26.62
C ILE A 15 11.49 4.96 -25.92
N ILE A 16 11.88 3.76 -26.35
CA ILE A 16 11.43 2.51 -25.73
C ILE A 16 11.91 2.44 -24.27
N SER A 17 13.18 2.76 -24.02
CA SER A 17 13.76 2.74 -22.67
C SER A 17 13.05 3.73 -21.74
N LEU A 18 12.80 4.95 -22.22
CA LEU A 18 12.08 5.99 -21.46
C LEU A 18 10.64 5.56 -21.13
N SER A 19 9.94 4.97 -22.10
CA SER A 19 8.56 4.49 -21.92
C SER A 19 8.48 3.39 -20.87
N ILE A 20 9.42 2.44 -20.88
CA ILE A 20 9.46 1.35 -19.90
C ILE A 20 9.67 1.90 -18.48
N THR A 21 10.58 2.85 -18.30
CA THR A 21 10.84 3.45 -16.97
C THR A 21 9.61 4.17 -16.39
N LEU A 22 8.83 4.85 -17.24
CA LEU A 22 7.63 5.59 -16.84
C LEU A 22 6.44 4.69 -16.46
N LEU A 23 6.43 3.41 -16.89
CA LEU A 23 5.36 2.45 -16.62
C LEU A 23 5.61 1.60 -15.36
N THR A 24 6.84 1.56 -14.84
CA THR A 24 7.19 0.81 -13.63
C THR A 24 6.37 1.16 -12.38
N PRO A 25 6.09 2.45 -12.04
CA PRO A 25 5.28 2.77 -10.85
C PRO A 25 3.81 2.35 -10.98
N ILE A 26 3.28 2.22 -12.21
CA ILE A 26 1.89 1.81 -12.48
C ILE A 26 1.73 0.30 -12.24
N TYR A 27 2.78 -0.50 -12.43
CA TYR A 27 2.73 -1.95 -12.21
C TYR A 27 2.92 -2.30 -10.73
N THR A 28 3.75 -1.56 -9.99
CA THR A 28 3.97 -1.75 -8.55
C THR A 28 2.87 -1.12 -7.68
N ALA A 29 2.05 -0.20 -8.21
CA ALA A 29 0.87 0.31 -7.52
C ALA A 29 -0.20 -0.77 -7.22
N ASN A 30 -0.07 -1.97 -7.82
CA ASN A 30 -0.88 -3.14 -7.49
C ASN A 30 -0.33 -3.95 -6.31
N ALA A 31 0.87 -3.61 -5.80
CA ALA A 31 1.41 -4.17 -4.58
C ALA A 31 0.70 -3.51 -3.40
N SER A 32 -0.45 -4.09 -3.04
CA SER A 32 -1.13 -3.86 -1.78
C SER A 32 -1.61 -2.42 -1.59
N LEU A 33 -2.79 -2.12 -2.15
CA LEU A 33 -3.76 -1.22 -1.51
C LEU A 33 -4.25 -1.82 -0.18
N THR A 34 -3.33 -2.31 0.65
CA THR A 34 -3.56 -2.64 2.05
C THR A 34 -4.21 -1.42 2.67
N LYS A 35 -5.39 -1.59 3.27
CA LYS A 35 -6.11 -0.57 4.03
C LYS A 35 -5.16 0.10 5.01
N SER A 36 -4.42 1.12 4.58
CA SER A 36 -3.49 1.83 5.47
C SER A 36 -4.27 2.66 6.48
N TRP A 37 -5.54 2.91 6.19
CA TRP A 37 -6.49 3.59 7.07
C TRP A 37 -7.09 2.67 8.16
N ALA A 38 -6.97 1.34 8.05
CA ALA A 38 -7.53 0.41 9.04
C ALA A 38 -6.52 -0.66 9.45
N LYS A 39 -6.10 -0.59 10.71
CA LYS A 39 -5.40 -1.68 11.38
C LYS A 39 -6.44 -2.58 12.04
N GLU A 40 -6.49 -3.83 11.61
CA GLU A 40 -7.34 -4.84 12.22
C GLU A 40 -6.57 -5.50 13.39
N TYR A 41 -7.22 -5.61 14.54
CA TYR A 41 -6.73 -6.36 15.69
C TYR A 41 -7.72 -7.50 15.92
N ASN A 42 -7.36 -8.73 15.54
CA ASN A 42 -8.22 -9.90 15.66
C ASN A 42 -7.55 -10.97 16.55
N GLY A 43 -7.98 -11.07 17.81
CA GLY A 43 -7.46 -12.09 18.74
C GLY A 43 -7.98 -13.51 18.49
N GLY A 44 -9.01 -13.64 17.65
CA GLY A 44 -9.61 -14.91 17.25
C GLY A 44 -10.90 -15.27 18.00
N GLU A 45 -11.21 -14.60 19.11
CA GLU A 45 -12.44 -14.78 19.88
C GLU A 45 -13.31 -13.51 19.92
N SER A 46 -13.76 -13.04 21.10
CA SER A 46 -14.57 -11.82 21.22
C SER A 46 -13.70 -10.58 21.38
N ASP A 47 -13.95 -9.60 20.51
CA ASP A 47 -13.34 -8.27 20.58
C ASP A 47 -14.43 -7.22 20.82
N LYS A 48 -14.22 -6.30 21.77
CA LYS A 48 -15.14 -5.17 22.03
C LYS A 48 -14.38 -3.88 22.27
N ALA A 49 -14.80 -2.83 21.56
CA ALA A 49 -14.40 -1.46 21.83
C ALA A 49 -15.43 -0.77 22.75
N TYR A 50 -14.95 -0.10 23.79
CA TYR A 50 -15.79 0.63 24.75
C TYR A 50 -15.82 2.14 24.50
N ALA A 51 -14.70 2.71 24.07
CA ALA A 51 -14.57 4.14 23.82
C ALA A 51 -13.53 4.42 22.73
N VAL A 52 -13.68 5.56 22.08
CA VAL A 52 -12.76 6.09 21.08
C VAL A 52 -12.52 7.58 21.33
N ALA A 53 -11.29 8.03 21.18
CA ALA A 53 -10.89 9.43 21.25
C ALA A 53 -9.81 9.74 20.21
N VAL A 54 -9.62 11.03 19.92
CA VAL A 54 -8.55 11.53 19.06
C VAL A 54 -7.71 12.50 19.87
N ASP A 55 -6.39 12.33 19.88
CA ASP A 55 -5.47 13.24 20.57
C ASP A 55 -5.13 14.48 19.72
N SER A 56 -4.36 15.42 20.29
CA SER A 56 -3.94 16.64 19.59
C SER A 56 -3.01 16.41 18.39
N GLN A 57 -2.49 15.19 18.22
CA GLN A 57 -1.63 14.78 17.12
C GLN A 57 -2.41 14.00 16.05
N ASN A 58 -3.73 13.93 16.16
CA ASN A 58 -4.63 13.15 15.32
C ASN A 58 -4.40 11.62 15.40
N ASN A 59 -3.85 11.12 16.50
CA ASN A 59 -3.83 9.68 16.75
C ASN A 59 -5.21 9.22 17.24
N ILE A 60 -5.66 8.07 16.73
CA ILE A 60 -6.89 7.42 17.17
C ILE A 60 -6.55 6.48 18.34
N ILE A 61 -7.20 6.69 19.48
CA ILE A 61 -7.03 5.90 20.70
C ILE A 61 -8.32 5.13 20.94
N ILE A 62 -8.23 3.82 21.15
CA ILE A 62 -9.38 2.93 21.34
C ILE A 62 -9.16 2.11 22.60
N THR A 63 -10.11 2.18 23.53
CA THR A 63 -10.07 1.36 24.74
C THR A 63 -11.06 0.22 24.64
N GLY A 64 -10.66 -0.99 25.02
CA GLY A 64 -11.49 -2.18 24.87
C GLY A 64 -10.83 -3.45 25.38
N PHE A 65 -11.36 -4.59 24.95
CA PHE A 65 -10.69 -5.87 25.12
C PHE A 65 -10.71 -6.68 23.82
N THR A 66 -9.72 -7.55 23.69
CA THR A 66 -9.73 -8.68 22.77
C THR A 66 -9.53 -9.96 23.58
N GLU A 67 -10.25 -11.01 23.22
CA GLU A 67 -10.07 -12.33 23.80
C GLU A 67 -9.02 -13.10 23.00
N ILE A 68 -7.97 -13.53 23.70
CA ILE A 68 -6.85 -14.30 23.15
C ILE A 68 -6.77 -15.62 23.94
N GLY A 69 -7.20 -16.72 23.30
CA GLY A 69 -7.21 -18.06 23.91
C GLY A 69 -8.04 -18.13 25.19
N GLY A 70 -9.27 -17.59 25.16
CA GLY A 70 -10.20 -17.54 26.30
C GLY A 70 -9.89 -16.49 27.37
N ASN A 71 -8.80 -15.73 27.26
CA ASN A 71 -8.43 -14.69 28.22
C ASN A 71 -8.65 -13.29 27.64
N LYS A 72 -9.25 -12.39 28.44
CA LYS A 72 -9.44 -10.98 28.06
C LYS A 72 -8.14 -10.21 28.24
N ALA A 73 -7.60 -9.67 27.16
CA ALA A 73 -6.52 -8.71 27.16
C ALA A 73 -7.08 -7.30 26.91
N TYR A 74 -6.76 -6.36 27.80
CA TYR A 74 -7.21 -4.97 27.72
C TYR A 74 -6.20 -4.11 26.95
N TYR A 75 -6.69 -3.28 26.04
CA TYR A 75 -5.87 -2.39 25.21
C TYR A 75 -6.38 -0.95 25.34
N THR A 76 -5.45 0.01 25.18
CA THR A 76 -5.65 1.47 25.16
C THR A 76 -4.80 2.05 24.04
#